data_AF-A0A1A5YF61-F1
#
_entry.id   AF-A0A1A5YF61-F1
#
_cell.length_a   1.000
_cell.length_b   1.000
_cell.length_c   1.000
_cell.angle_alpha   90.00
_cell.angle_beta   90.00
_cell.angle_gamma   90.00
#
_symmetry.space_group_name_H-M   'P 1'
#
loop_
_entity.id
_entity.type
_entity.pdbx_description
1 polymer ?
#
loop_
_entity_poly.entity_id
_entity_poly.type
_entity_poly.pdbx_seq_one_letter_code
_entity_poly.pdbx_strand_id
1 'polypeptide(L)' 'MISELSHYAGDRLFIVVGPEEEDRLQFQRLCESELWRSIEAVQAGRVHLLTTDWLYGDPISLEGQLAELPAVMQQ' A
#
# COMPACT_ATOMS: atom_id res chain seq x y z
N MET A 1 -4.30 5.45 -14.04
CA MET A 1 -3.98 6.89 -14.05
C MET A 1 -3.99 7.37 -12.61
N ILE A 2 -2.90 7.97 -12.13
CA ILE A 2 -2.72 8.39 -10.73
C ILE A 2 -3.88 9.28 -10.24
N SER A 3 -4.51 10.07 -11.13
CA SER A 3 -5.69 10.92 -10.87
C SER A 3 -6.89 10.20 -10.22
N GLU A 4 -7.05 8.90 -10.45
CA GLU A 4 -8.19 8.15 -9.92
C GLU A 4 -7.96 7.69 -8.48
N LEU A 5 -6.72 7.76 -7.97
CA LEU A 5 -6.34 7.22 -6.68
C LEU A 5 -7.16 7.81 -5.52
N SER A 6 -7.52 9.09 -5.62
CA SER A 6 -8.37 9.76 -4.64
C SER A 6 -9.81 9.23 -4.60
N HIS A 7 -10.33 8.68 -5.70
CA HIS A 7 -11.68 8.11 -5.75
C HIS A 7 -11.77 6.72 -5.12
N TYR A 8 -10.63 6.00 -5.05
CA TYR A 8 -10.53 4.66 -4.47
C TYR A 8 -9.83 4.63 -3.11
N ALA A 9 -9.34 5.79 -2.65
CA ALA A 9 -8.74 5.91 -1.34
C ALA A 9 -9.82 5.79 -0.26
N GLY A 10 -10.10 4.55 0.15
CA GLY A 10 -10.89 4.27 1.34
C GLY A 10 -10.15 4.67 2.62
N ASP A 11 -10.65 4.21 3.76
CA ASP A 11 -10.08 4.50 5.08
C ASP A 11 -8.60 4.13 5.24
N ARG A 12 -8.12 3.12 4.49
CA ARG A 12 -6.77 2.58 4.60
C ARG A 12 -6.22 2.29 3.21
N LEU A 13 -4.92 2.51 3.02
CA LEU A 13 -4.19 2.11 1.83
C LEU A 13 -3.21 0.98 2.16
N PHE A 14 -3.19 -0.03 1.31
CA PHE A 14 -2.24 -1.14 1.37
C PHE A 14 -1.39 -1.09 0.11
N ILE A 15 -0.08 -0.95 0.26
CA ILE A 15 0.86 -0.74 -0.85
C ILE A 15 1.93 -1.79 -0.81
N VAL A 16 2.12 -2.45 -1.96
CA VAL A 16 3.29 -3.26 -2.23
C VAL A 16 4.22 -2.45 -3.13
N VAL A 17 5.47 -2.31 -2.73
CA VAL A 17 6.54 -1.74 -3.58
C VAL A 17 7.41 -2.90 -4.05
N GLY A 18 7.71 -2.94 -5.35
CA GLY A 18 8.57 -3.96 -5.91
C GLY A 18 9.98 -3.92 -5.31
N PRO A 19 10.76 -5.01 -5.48
CA PRO A 19 12.06 -5.15 -4.82
C PRO A 19 13.14 -4.24 -5.44
N GLU A 20 12.94 -3.81 -6.69
CA GLU A 20 13.93 -3.06 -7.47
C GLU A 20 14.10 -1.62 -6.96
N GLU A 21 15.29 -1.05 -7.14
CA GLU A 21 15.59 0.32 -6.73
C GLU A 21 14.69 1.35 -7.45
N GLU A 22 14.41 1.12 -8.73
CA GLU A 22 13.51 1.98 -9.51
C GLU A 22 12.09 2.00 -8.94
N ASP A 23 11.56 0.86 -8.46
CA ASP A 23 10.23 0.79 -7.86
C ASP A 23 10.16 1.66 -6.58
N ARG A 24 11.23 1.63 -5.78
CA ARG A 24 11.36 2.45 -4.57
C ARG A 24 11.46 3.93 -4.90
N LEU A 25 12.22 4.30 -5.93
CA LEU A 25 12.33 5.68 -6.40
C LEU A 25 11.00 6.20 -6.93
N GLN A 26 10.25 5.37 -7.67
CA GLN A 26 8.92 5.75 -8.15
C GLN A 26 7.93 5.93 -7.00
N PHE A 27 7.96 5.04 -6.01
CA PHE A 27 7.13 5.19 -4.81
C PHE A 27 7.50 6.47 -4.02
N GLN A 28 8.78 6.80 -3.91
CA GLN A 28 9.21 8.06 -3.28
C GLN A 28 8.67 9.28 -4.04
N ARG A 29 8.77 9.30 -5.38
CA ARG A 29 8.21 10.38 -6.22
C ARG A 29 6.70 10.51 -6.06
N LEU A 30 5.98 9.37 -5.94
CA LEU A 30 4.56 9.37 -5.63
C LEU A 30 4.31 10.03 -4.27
N CYS A 31 5.07 9.64 -3.24
CA CYS A 31 4.98 10.20 -1.89
C CYS A 31 5.22 11.72 -1.85
N GLU A 32 6.00 12.24 -2.78
CA GLU A 32 6.31 13.67 -2.91
C GLU A 32 5.23 14.45 -3.69
N SER A 33 4.29 13.78 -4.34
CA SER A 33 3.24 14.42 -5.14
C SER A 33 2.13 15.06 -4.28
N GLU A 34 1.54 16.15 -4.77
CA GLU A 34 0.40 16.80 -4.12
C GLU A 34 -0.81 15.87 -4.03
N LEU A 35 -1.03 15.04 -5.05
CA LEU A 35 -2.14 14.10 -5.06
C LEU A 35 -2.00 13.04 -3.96
N TRP A 36 -0.81 12.48 -3.78
CA TRP A 36 -0.59 11.52 -2.69
C TRP A 36 -0.87 12.14 -1.33
N ARG A 37 -0.39 13.37 -1.10
CA ARG A 37 -0.61 14.10 0.15
C ARG A 37 -2.06 14.56 0.35
N SER A 38 -2.89 14.61 -0.70
CA SER A 38 -4.31 14.98 -0.59
C SER A 38 -5.21 13.80 -0.19
N ILE A 39 -4.69 12.58 -0.19
CA ILE A 39 -5.46 11.39 0.19
C ILE A 39 -5.68 11.33 1.70
N GLU A 40 -6.94 11.12 2.12
CA GLU A 40 -7.33 11.08 3.53
C GLU A 40 -6.59 9.99 4.31
N ALA A 41 -6.45 8.78 3.76
CA ALA A 41 -5.70 7.70 4.40
C ALA A 41 -4.22 8.05 4.61
N VAL A 42 -3.61 8.82 3.69
CA VAL A 42 -2.22 9.30 3.81
C VAL A 42 -2.12 10.32 4.93
N GLN A 43 -3.02 11.29 4.97
CA GLN A 43 -3.07 12.32 6.01
C GLN A 43 -3.32 11.73 7.40
N ALA A 44 -4.13 10.68 7.48
CA ALA A 44 -4.45 9.97 8.70
C ALA A 44 -3.38 8.96 9.15
N GLY A 45 -2.28 8.81 8.40
CA GLY A 45 -1.22 7.84 8.72
C GLY A 45 -1.65 6.37 8.53
N ARG A 46 -2.72 6.12 7.77
CA ARG A 46 -3.35 4.81 7.54
C ARG A 46 -2.84 4.13 6.26
N VAL A 47 -1.53 4.24 6.02
CA VAL A 47 -0.85 3.63 4.86
C VAL A 47 0.02 2.49 5.34
N HIS A 48 -0.21 1.29 4.80
CA HIS A 48 0.46 0.06 5.19
C HIS A 48 1.32 -0.44 4.05
N LEU A 49 2.63 -0.55 4.29
CA LEU A 49 3.56 -1.18 3.35
C LEU A 49 3.59 -2.68 3.59
N LEU A 50 3.30 -3.43 2.53
CA LEU A 50 3.24 -4.88 2.53
C LEU A 50 4.37 -5.48 1.71
N THR A 51 4.69 -6.74 1.95
CA THR A 51 5.64 -7.49 1.12
C THR A 51 4.99 -7.92 -0.19
N THR A 52 5.82 -8.34 -1.14
CA THR A 52 5.34 -8.91 -2.42
C THR A 52 4.50 -10.18 -2.24
N ASP A 53 4.55 -10.82 -1.08
CA ASP A 53 3.75 -12.02 -0.77
C ASP A 53 2.24 -11.74 -0.81
N TRP A 54 1.85 -10.48 -0.60
CA TRP A 54 0.47 -10.00 -0.69
C TRP A 54 -0.06 -9.87 -2.13
N LEU A 55 0.78 -10.13 -3.14
CA LEU A 55 0.38 -10.17 -4.55
C LEU A 55 0.01 -11.58 -5.02
N TYR A 56 0.38 -12.62 -4.27
CA TYR A 56 0.15 -14.00 -4.66
C TYR A 56 -1.11 -14.57 -4.02
N GLY A 57 -1.78 -15.47 -4.74
CA GLY A 57 -3.00 -16.16 -4.31
C GLY A 57 -2.82 -17.66 -4.11
N ASP A 58 -1.58 -18.14 -4.03
CA ASP A 58 -1.33 -19.55 -3.71
C ASP A 58 -1.64 -19.84 -2.22
N PRO A 59 -1.86 -21.11 -1.85
CA PRO A 59 -2.30 -21.46 -0.50
C PRO A 59 -1.35 -20.99 0.61
N ILE A 60 -0.04 -20.94 0.35
CA ILE A 60 0.95 -20.54 1.35
C ILE A 60 0.86 -19.03 1.58
N SER A 61 0.81 -18.24 0.50
CA SER A 61 0.63 -16.80 0.60
C SER A 61 -0.69 -16.42 1.27
N LEU A 62 -1.80 -17.11 0.96
CA LEU A 62 -3.09 -16.85 1.61
C LEU A 62 -3.06 -17.12 3.12
N GLU A 63 -2.38 -18.19 3.55
CA GLU A 63 -2.22 -18.50 4.98
C GLU A 63 -1.42 -17.42 5.71
N GLY A 64 -0.31 -16.96 5.11
CA GLY A 64 0.50 -15.85 5.63
C GLY A 64 -0.29 -14.55 5.72
N GLN A 65 -0.98 -14.16 4.64
CA GLN A 65 -1.82 -12.97 4.60
C GLN A 65 -2.90 -12.99 5.69
N LEU A 66 -3.55 -14.13 5.92
CA LEU A 66 -4.57 -14.28 6.96
C LEU A 66 -3.99 -14.10 8.37
N ALA A 67 -2.76 -14.56 8.59
CA ALA A 67 -2.07 -14.40 9.87
C ALA A 67 -1.58 -12.96 10.10
N GLU A 68 -1.15 -12.27 9.04
CA GLU A 68 -0.60 -10.90 9.12
C GLU A 68 -1.68 -9.82 9.17
N LEU A 69 -2.81 -10.02 8.48
CA LEU A 69 -3.86 -9.02 8.33
C LEU A 69 -4.33 -8.39 9.66
N PRO A 70 -4.57 -9.15 10.76
CA PRO A 70 -4.97 -8.54 12.03
C PRO A 70 -3.95 -7.55 12.59
N ALA A 71 -2.65 -7.82 12.43
CA ALA A 71 -1.59 -6.95 12.92
C ALA A 71 -1.56 -5.65 12.10
N VAL A 72 -1.67 -5.74 10.77
CA VAL A 72 -1.73 -4.58 9.88
C VAL A 72 -2.99 -3.74 10.13
N MET A 73 -4.11 -4.37 10.49
CA MET A 73 -5.35 -3.66 10.81
C MET A 73 -5.34 -2.90 12.14
N GLN A 74 -4.44 -3.25 13.07
CA GLN A 74 -4.31 -2.59 14.38
C GLN A 74 -3.36 -1.38 14.37
N GLN A 75 -2.59 -1.19 13.30
CA GLN A 75 -1.77 0.00 13.07
C GLN A 75 -2.62 1.18 12.59
#